data_AF-A0A0B7IKV5-F1
#
_entry.id   AF-A0A0B7IKV5-F1
#
_cell.length_a   1.000
_cell.length_b   1.000
_cell.length_c   1.000
_cell.angle_alpha   90.00
_cell.angle_beta   90.00
_cell.angle_gamma   90.00
#
_symmetry.space_group_name_H-M   'P 1'
#
loop_
_entity.id
_entity.type
_entity.pdbx_description
1 polymer ?
#
loop_
_entity_poly.entity_id
_entity_poly.type
_entity_poly.pdbx_seq_one_letter_code
_entity_poly.pdbx_strand_id
1 'polypeptide(L)' 'MAKQKQFFHSGITIEDNVFETFDKPILYAKSTENILFKNNKIIYNNDFKPFHWNQYPFFFERAKGVTLQQNDFGRPINR' A
#
# COMPACT_ATOMS: atom_id res chain seq x y z
N MET A 1 13.81 25.62 -13.76
CA MET A 1 13.82 24.30 -13.09
C MET A 1 13.09 23.32 -13.98
N ALA A 2 13.76 22.26 -14.44
CA ALA A 2 13.11 21.22 -15.23
C ALA A 2 12.02 20.56 -14.37
N LYS A 3 10.75 20.66 -14.78
CA LYS A 3 9.65 19.93 -14.13
C LYS A 3 10.04 18.45 -14.07
N GLN A 4 10.09 17.86 -12.89
CA GLN A 4 10.34 16.43 -12.72
C GLN A 4 9.32 15.63 -13.55
N LYS A 5 9.80 14.92 -14.58
CA LYS A 5 8.95 14.13 -15.50
C LYS A 5 8.92 12.64 -15.17
N GLN A 6 9.98 12.10 -14.57
CA GLN A 6 10.10 10.67 -14.27
C GLN A 6 9.71 10.37 -12.82
N PHE A 7 9.17 9.17 -12.60
CA PHE A 7 9.00 8.59 -11.27
C PHE A 7 10.38 8.31 -10.66
N PHE A 8 10.55 8.57 -9.36
CA PHE A 8 11.81 8.34 -8.66
C PHE A 8 12.05 6.86 -8.35
N HIS A 9 10.97 6.14 -8.04
CA HIS A 9 11.03 4.71 -7.70
C HIS A 9 10.31 3.90 -8.77
N SER A 10 10.78 2.68 -9.02
CA SER A 10 10.06 1.76 -9.89
C SER A 10 10.34 0.27 -9.64
N GLY A 11 9.44 -0.59 -10.11
CA GLY A 11 9.64 -2.04 -10.13
C GLY A 11 9.61 -2.69 -8.74
N ILE A 12 8.72 -2.21 -7.88
CA ILE A 12 8.61 -2.70 -6.50
C ILE A 12 7.68 -3.91 -6.48
N THR A 13 8.17 -5.05 -6.04
CA THR A 13 7.36 -6.24 -5.74
C THR A 13 7.30 -6.45 -4.24
N ILE A 14 6.07 -6.55 -3.72
CA ILE A 14 5.74 -6.92 -2.35
C ILE A 14 4.88 -8.17 -2.47
N GLU A 15 5.48 -9.34 -2.26
CA GLU A 15 4.80 -10.62 -2.42
C GLU A 15 5.01 -11.59 -1.27
N ASP A 16 4.00 -12.42 -1.01
CA ASP A 16 4.02 -13.51 -0.04
C ASP A 16 4.30 -13.09 1.42
N ASN A 17 3.94 -11.85 1.80
CA ASN A 17 4.12 -11.35 3.17
C ASN A 17 2.86 -11.46 4.02
N VAL A 18 3.06 -11.47 5.34
CA VAL A 18 2.00 -11.29 6.34
C VAL A 18 2.20 -9.95 7.05
N PHE A 19 1.17 -9.10 7.02
CA PHE A 19 1.13 -7.82 7.72
C PHE A 19 0.18 -7.93 8.92
N GLU A 20 0.72 -7.92 10.13
CA GLU A 20 -0.07 -7.75 11.36
C GLU A 20 -0.05 -6.29 11.79
N THR A 21 -1.22 -5.67 11.91
CA THR A 21 -1.31 -4.23 12.22
C THR A 21 -2.54 -3.89 13.04
N PHE A 22 -2.40 -2.89 13.92
CA PHE A 22 -3.51 -2.27 14.64
C PHE A 22 -4.09 -1.05 13.91
N ASP A 23 -3.36 -0.51 12.91
CA ASP A 23 -3.74 0.71 12.19
C ASP A 23 -4.18 0.40 10.75
N LYS A 24 -4.75 1.41 10.07
CA LYS A 24 -5.32 1.26 8.73
C LYS A 24 -4.32 1.32 7.60
N PRO A 25 -3.30 2.21 7.58
CA PRO A 25 -2.37 2.29 6.45
C PRO A 25 -1.51 1.03 6.33
N ILE A 26 -1.36 0.54 5.11
CA ILE A 26 -0.55 -0.65 4.77
C ILE A 26 0.57 -0.26 3.82
N LEU A 27 0.22 0.41 2.72
CA LEU A 27 1.18 0.82 1.72
C LEU A 27 0.91 2.26 1.29
N TYR A 28 1.92 3.09 1.51
CA TYR A 28 2.01 4.44 0.97
C TYR A 28 3.14 4.50 -0.05
N ALA A 29 2.87 5.04 -1.23
CA ALA A 29 3.91 5.27 -2.23
C ALA A 29 3.75 6.63 -2.90
N LYS A 30 4.88 7.30 -3.14
CA LYS A 30 4.94 8.60 -3.78
C LYS A 30 5.94 8.58 -4.92
N SER A 31 5.58 9.15 -6.07
CA SER A 31 6.45 9.22 -7.24
C SER A 31 7.05 7.84 -7.61
N THR A 32 6.19 6.82 -7.67
CA THR A 32 6.59 5.42 -7.89
C THR A 32 5.84 4.81 -9.08
N GLU A 33 6.51 4.06 -9.95
CA GLU A 33 5.88 3.34 -11.07
C GLU A 33 6.06 1.82 -10.96
N ASN A 34 5.06 1.03 -11.36
CA ASN A 34 5.10 -0.44 -11.38
C ASN A 34 5.29 -1.05 -9.98
N ILE A 35 4.23 -0.98 -9.17
CA ILE A 35 4.16 -1.67 -7.87
C ILE A 35 3.30 -2.92 -8.05
N LEU A 36 3.85 -4.09 -7.72
CA LEU A 36 3.11 -5.34 -7.59
C LEU A 36 2.94 -5.67 -6.10
N PHE A 37 1.71 -5.69 -5.62
CA PHE A 37 1.37 -6.16 -4.27
C PHE A 37 0.55 -7.44 -4.41
N LYS A 38 1.18 -8.60 -4.23
CA LYS A 38 0.62 -9.90 -4.62
C LYS A 38 0.67 -10.94 -3.50
N ASN A 39 -0.40 -11.70 -3.33
CA ASN A 39 -0.46 -12.83 -2.40
C ASN A 39 -0.04 -12.50 -0.96
N ASN A 40 -0.26 -11.25 -0.54
CA ASN A 40 -0.02 -10.85 0.84
C ASN A 40 -1.28 -11.07 1.68
N LYS A 41 -1.08 -11.32 2.97
CA LYS A 41 -2.14 -11.43 3.97
C LYS A 41 -2.05 -10.26 4.96
N ILE A 42 -3.19 -9.64 5.26
CA ILE A 42 -3.29 -8.56 6.25
C ILE A 42 -4.17 -9.03 7.40
N ILE A 43 -3.65 -8.93 8.61
CA ILE A 43 -4.30 -9.30 9.86
C ILE A 43 -4.42 -8.04 10.70
N TYR A 44 -5.66 -7.67 11.05
CA TYR A 44 -5.92 -6.53 11.93
C TYR A 44 -6.06 -6.98 13.37
N ASN A 45 -5.40 -6.29 14.29
CA ASN A 45 -5.57 -6.45 15.73
C ASN A 45 -5.99 -5.11 16.38
N ASN A 46 -6.18 -5.12 17.70
CA ASN A 46 -6.53 -3.92 18.48
C ASN A 46 -5.53 -3.69 19.61
N ASP A 47 -4.27 -4.10 19.40
CA ASP A 47 -3.23 -4.04 20.43
C ASP A 47 -2.95 -2.59 20.85
N PHE A 48 -3.22 -1.64 19.94
CA PHE A 48 -3.13 -0.20 20.20
C PHE A 48 -4.29 0.56 19.54
N LYS A 49 -4.54 1.79 20.00
CA LYS A 49 -5.49 2.70 19.35
C LYS A 49 -4.91 3.18 18.01
N PRO A 50 -5.68 3.13 16.90
CA PRO A 50 -5.26 3.72 15.63
C PRO A 50 -4.89 5.19 15.80
N PHE A 51 -3.78 5.62 15.19
CA PHE A 51 -3.29 7.00 15.32
C PHE A 51 -3.11 7.71 13.97
N HIS A 52 -2.99 6.96 12.87
CA HIS A 52 -2.80 7.57 11.57
C HIS A 52 -4.04 8.32 11.09
N TRP A 53 -3.82 9.56 10.64
CA TRP A 53 -4.86 10.37 10.00
C TRP A 53 -5.38 9.73 8.72
N ASN A 54 -4.52 9.02 7.98
CA ASN A 54 -4.89 8.33 6.76
C ASN A 54 -5.76 7.12 7.08
N GLN A 55 -7.00 7.14 6.59
CA GLN A 55 -7.97 6.06 6.79
C GLN A 55 -7.97 5.02 5.66
N TYR A 56 -7.12 5.20 4.64
CA TYR A 56 -7.02 4.32 3.49
C TYR A 56 -5.87 3.33 3.64
N PRO A 57 -6.10 2.02 3.43
CA PRO A 57 -5.02 1.01 3.51
C PRO A 57 -3.96 1.19 2.43
N PHE A 58 -4.36 1.68 1.26
CA PHE A 58 -3.48 2.00 0.15
C PHE A 58 -3.61 3.49 -0.16
N PHE A 59 -2.49 4.22 -0.12
CA PHE A 59 -2.46 5.65 -0.42
C PHE A 59 -1.32 5.97 -1.38
N PHE A 60 -1.66 6.52 -2.55
CA PHE A 60 -0.71 6.69 -3.65
C PHE A 60 -0.69 8.13 -4.16
N GLU A 61 0.48 8.75 -4.12
CA GLU A 61 0.68 10.13 -4.60
C GLU A 61 1.57 10.14 -5.84
N ARG A 62 0.98 10.41 -7.01
CA ARG A 62 1.69 10.29 -8.30
C ARG A 62 2.37 8.92 -8.40
N ALA A 63 1.57 7.86 -8.22
CA ALA A 63 1.99 6.51 -8.55
C ALA A 63 1.27 6.03 -9.82
N LYS A 64 1.90 5.13 -10.55
CA LYS A 64 1.34 4.55 -11.78
C LYS A 64 1.67 3.07 -11.85
N GLY A 65 0.79 2.27 -12.44
CA GLY A 65 1.03 0.82 -12.58
C GLY A 65 1.04 0.09 -11.24
N VAL A 66 0.07 0.39 -10.37
CA VAL A 66 -0.12 -0.37 -9.13
C VAL A 66 -1.05 -1.55 -9.40
N THR A 67 -0.59 -2.76 -9.12
CA THR A 67 -1.34 -4.00 -9.27
C THR A 67 -1.51 -4.67 -7.92
N LEU A 68 -2.76 -4.85 -7.51
CA LEU A 68 -3.14 -5.64 -6.34
C LEU A 68 -3.68 -6.98 -6.81
N GLN A 69 -3.01 -8.08 -6.48
CA GLN A 69 -3.37 -9.42 -6.99
C GLN A 69 -3.42 -10.45 -5.87
N GLN A 70 -4.54 -11.19 -5.76
CA GLN A 70 -4.66 -12.36 -4.88
C GLN A 70 -4.31 -12.10 -3.41
N ASN A 71 -4.55 -10.89 -2.90
CA ASN A 71 -4.28 -10.57 -1.49
C ASN A 71 -5.48 -10.92 -0.61
N ASP A 72 -5.20 -11.41 0.59
CA ASP A 72 -6.18 -11.49 1.68
C ASP A 72 -6.07 -10.22 2.51
N PHE A 73 -7.05 -9.32 2.36
CA PHE A 73 -7.05 -8.05 3.07
C PHE A 73 -7.63 -8.15 4.49
N GLY A 74 -8.12 -9.31 4.93
CA GLY A 74 -8.74 -9.50 6.25
C GLY A 74 -10.04 -8.72 6.50
N ARG A 75 -10.39 -7.75 5.64
CA ARG A 75 -11.62 -6.95 5.66
C ARG A 75 -11.94 -6.39 4.27
N PRO A 76 -13.20 -5.98 4.00
CA PRO A 76 -13.55 -5.28 2.77
C PRO A 76 -12.73 -3.99 2.61
N ILE A 77 -12.18 -3.77 1.42
CA ILE A 77 -11.56 -2.50 1.04
C ILE A 77 -12.61 -1.68 0.30
N ASN A 78 -13.07 -0.59 0.92
CA ASN A 78 -13.93 0.37 0.24
C ASN A 78 -13.14 1.01 -0.90
N ARG A 79 -13.71 0.96 -2.11
CA ARG A 79 -13.16 1.59 -3.31
C ARG A 79 -13.34 3.10 -3.28
#